data_AF-A0A7G7VMZ7-F1
#
_entry.id   AF-A0A7G7VMZ7-F1
#
_cell.length_a   1.000
_cell.length_b   1.000
_cell.length_c   1.000
_cell.angle_alpha   90.00
_cell.angle_beta   90.00
_cell.angle_gamma   90.00
#
_symmetry.space_group_name_H-M   'P 1'
#
loop_
_entity.id
_entity.type
_entity.pdbx_description
1 polymer ?
#
loop_
_entity_poly.entity_id
_entity_poly.type
_entity_poly.pdbx_seq_one_letter_code
_entity_poly.pdbx_strand_id
1 'polypeptide(L)'
;MAEKTTAVITGMPGNATRNTSQLSDTIAKIIDREEKIDREIDRLVDLRSEIYERVQQVEDRDARRVLYLRYMNYHSWAEIASKMKLGLRQIYRLHGEGLKNISPM
;
A
#
# COMPACT_ATOMS: atom_id res chain seq x y z
N MET A 1 -15.34 -41.38 -10.66
CA MET A 1 -16.56 -40.89 -9.97
C MET A 1 -16.63 -41.58 -8.62
N ALA A 2 -16.68 -40.83 -7.53
CA ALA A 2 -17.01 -41.34 -6.20
C ALA A 2 -17.42 -40.15 -5.31
N GLU A 3 -18.69 -40.14 -4.91
CA GLU A 3 -19.33 -39.19 -4.03
C GLU A 3 -18.66 -39.11 -2.66
N LYS A 4 -18.57 -37.91 -2.08
CA LYS A 4 -18.41 -37.75 -0.63
C LYS A 4 -19.79 -37.59 -0.01
N THR A 5 -20.30 -38.70 0.50
CA THR A 5 -21.52 -38.85 1.29
C THR A 5 -21.43 -38.07 2.61
N THR A 6 -22.40 -37.18 2.86
CA THR A 6 -22.61 -36.52 4.16
C THR A 6 -23.23 -37.51 5.14
N ALA A 7 -22.49 -37.93 6.16
CA ALA A 7 -23.04 -38.70 7.27
C ALA A 7 -23.45 -37.75 8.40
N VAL A 8 -24.75 -37.59 8.62
CA VAL A 8 -25.31 -36.99 9.84
C VAL A 8 -25.33 -38.09 10.89
N ILE A 9 -24.38 -38.09 11.83
CA ILE A 9 -24.42 -38.97 13.00
C ILE A 9 -25.11 -38.19 14.13
N THR A 10 -26.34 -38.60 14.39
CA THR A 10 -27.12 -38.21 15.56
C THR A 10 -26.61 -39.00 16.78
N GLY A 11 -26.43 -38.33 17.93
CA GLY A 11 -26.44 -39.02 19.24
C GLY A 11 -25.12 -39.28 19.97
N MET A 12 -24.19 -38.32 20.10
CA MET A 12 -23.13 -38.34 21.12
C MET A 12 -22.87 -36.91 21.65
N PRO A 13 -22.87 -36.64 22.98
CA PRO A 13 -22.53 -35.32 23.52
C PRO A 13 -21.00 -35.14 23.47
N GLY A 14 -20.48 -34.92 22.27
CA GLY A 14 -19.08 -34.58 22.04
C GLY A 14 -18.84 -33.11 22.37
N ASN A 15 -18.43 -32.85 23.61
CA ASN A 15 -17.91 -31.61 24.17
C ASN A 15 -17.98 -30.37 23.23
N ALA A 16 -19.14 -29.70 23.20
CA ALA A 16 -19.40 -28.49 22.41
C ALA A 16 -18.34 -27.38 22.63
N THR A 17 -17.68 -27.39 23.78
CA THR A 17 -16.63 -26.43 24.16
C THR A 17 -15.38 -26.49 23.28
N ARG A 18 -15.03 -27.64 22.66
CA ARG A 18 -13.81 -27.77 21.84
C ARG A 18 -13.96 -27.12 20.46
N ASN A 19 -15.13 -27.25 19.83
CA ASN A 19 -15.42 -26.60 18.55
C ASN A 19 -15.58 -25.08 18.70
N THR A 20 -16.21 -24.62 19.78
CA THR A 20 -16.29 -23.18 20.08
C THR A 20 -14.91 -22.58 20.36
N SER A 21 -14.01 -23.34 21.01
CA SER A 21 -12.62 -22.92 21.26
C SER A 21 -11.81 -22.77 19.96
N GLN A 22 -11.96 -23.67 18.99
CA GLN A 22 -11.25 -23.55 17.71
C GLN A 22 -11.75 -22.36 16.87
N LEU A 23 -13.06 -22.10 16.91
CA LEU A 23 -13.64 -20.92 16.29
C LEU A 23 -13.14 -19.64 16.97
N SER A 24 -13.13 -19.59 18.31
CA SER A 24 -12.61 -18.43 19.05
C SER A 24 -11.13 -18.18 18.76
N ASP A 25 -10.31 -19.23 18.69
CA ASP A 25 -8.88 -19.11 18.36
C ASP A 25 -8.67 -18.58 16.94
N THR A 26 -9.52 -18.99 16.01
CA THR A 26 -9.48 -18.50 14.62
C THR A 26 -9.90 -17.04 14.54
N ILE A 27 -10.96 -16.66 15.28
CA ILE A 27 -11.40 -15.26 15.38
C ILE A 27 -10.31 -14.39 16.01
N ALA A 28 -9.66 -14.83 17.08
CA ALA A 28 -8.55 -14.09 17.68
C ALA A 28 -7.41 -13.84 16.68
N LYS A 29 -7.04 -14.85 15.88
CA LYS A 29 -6.04 -14.69 14.82
C LYS A 29 -6.47 -13.73 13.70
N ILE A 30 -7.77 -13.62 13.43
CA ILE A 30 -8.30 -12.65 12.46
C ILE A 30 -8.13 -11.24 13.03
N ILE A 31 -8.55 -11.01 14.27
CA ILE A 31 -8.39 -9.72 14.97
C ILE A 31 -6.91 -9.29 14.99
N ASP A 32 -6.00 -10.20 15.39
CA ASP A 32 -4.56 -9.93 15.39
C ASP A 32 -4.01 -9.53 14.00
N ARG A 33 -4.62 -10.05 12.92
CA ARG A 33 -4.24 -9.72 11.54
C ARG A 33 -4.82 -8.38 11.11
N GLU A 34 -6.07 -8.10 11.47
CA GLU A 34 -6.72 -6.81 11.23
C GLU A 34 -5.92 -5.69 11.90
N GLU A 35 -5.54 -5.84 13.18
CA GLU A 35 -4.68 -4.88 13.88
C GLU A 35 -3.30 -4.67 13.23
N LYS A 36 -2.77 -5.68 12.52
CA LYS A 36 -1.52 -5.53 11.76
C LYS A 36 -1.74 -4.78 10.46
N ILE A 37 -2.87 -5.02 9.80
CA ILE A 37 -3.25 -4.30 8.58
C ILE A 37 -3.44 -2.82 8.92
N ASP A 38 -4.15 -2.51 10.00
CA ASP A 38 -4.42 -1.13 10.42
C ASP A 38 -3.13 -0.36 10.70
N ARG A 39 -2.20 -0.97 11.46
CA ARG A 39 -0.88 -0.37 11.72
C ARG A 39 -0.06 -0.14 10.44
N GLU A 40 -0.16 -1.03 9.47
CA GLU A 40 0.54 -0.85 8.20
C GLU A 40 -0.12 0.24 7.35
N ILE A 41 -1.45 0.36 7.38
CA ILE A 41 -2.16 1.47 6.75
C ILE A 41 -1.69 2.79 7.35
N ASP A 42 -1.67 2.92 8.68
CA ASP A 42 -1.20 4.12 9.36
C ASP A 42 0.23 4.48 8.93
N ARG A 43 1.14 3.49 8.94
CA ARG A 43 2.52 3.68 8.49
C ARG A 43 2.60 4.16 7.04
N LEU A 44 1.79 3.60 6.14
CA LEU A 44 1.79 3.97 4.73
C LEU A 44 1.22 5.38 4.51
N VAL A 45 0.22 5.78 5.30
CA VAL A 45 -0.34 7.14 5.29
C VAL A 45 0.70 8.14 5.78
N ASP A 46 1.41 7.83 6.86
CA ASP A 46 2.49 8.66 7.40
C ASP A 46 3.64 8.81 6.38
N LEU A 47 4.09 7.70 5.80
CA LEU A 47 5.15 7.71 4.79
C LEU A 47 4.73 8.51 3.55
N ARG A 48 3.49 8.35 3.08
CA ARG A 48 2.97 9.13 1.95
C ARG A 48 2.99 10.63 2.28
N SER A 49 2.65 10.99 3.50
CA SER A 49 2.63 12.38 3.96
C SER A 49 4.05 12.96 4.04
N GLU A 50 5.02 12.22 4.60
CA GLU A 50 6.43 12.62 4.61
C GLU A 50 6.96 12.86 3.19
N ILE A 51 6.71 11.94 2.26
CA ILE A 51 7.17 12.10 0.87
C ILE A 51 6.53 13.36 0.25
N TYR A 52 5.23 13.60 0.49
CA TYR A 52 4.56 14.79 -0.01
C TYR A 52 5.23 16.07 0.50
N GLU A 53 5.51 16.15 1.81
CA GLU A 53 6.17 17.30 2.43
C GLU A 53 7.56 17.56 1.84
N ARG A 54 8.37 16.51 1.66
CA ARG A 54 9.69 16.60 1.01
C ARG A 54 9.58 17.12 -0.41
N VAL A 55 8.59 16.65 -1.18
CA VAL A 55 8.35 17.15 -2.53
C VAL A 55 7.95 18.63 -2.52
N GLN A 56 7.18 19.09 -1.54
CA GLN A 56 6.80 20.51 -1.44
C GLN A 56 7.99 21.45 -1.22
N GLN A 57 9.05 20.98 -0.56
CA GLN A 57 10.26 21.75 -0.28
C GLN A 57 11.13 22.04 -1.53
N VAL A 58 10.88 21.38 -2.65
CA VAL A 58 11.59 21.65 -3.90
C VAL A 58 11.18 23.01 -4.48
N GLU A 59 12.15 23.92 -4.58
CA GLU A 59 11.94 25.30 -5.05
C GLU A 59 11.51 25.38 -6.52
N ASP A 60 12.21 24.66 -7.40
CA ASP A 60 11.87 24.62 -8.83
C ASP A 60 10.50 23.98 -9.02
N ARG A 61 9.57 24.77 -9.56
CA ARG A 61 8.17 24.37 -9.71
C ARG A 61 7.99 23.21 -10.67
N ASP A 62 8.77 23.15 -11.74
CA ASP A 62 8.68 22.11 -12.76
C ASP A 62 9.31 20.81 -12.25
N ALA A 63 10.45 20.89 -11.56
CA ALA A 63 11.07 19.75 -10.89
C ALA A 63 10.14 19.17 -9.81
N ARG A 64 9.56 20.03 -8.96
CA ARG A 64 8.55 19.64 -7.97
C ARG A 64 7.35 18.96 -8.64
N ARG A 65 6.88 19.51 -9.77
CA ARG A 65 5.75 18.93 -10.50
C ARG A 65 6.06 17.54 -11.05
N VAL A 66 7.27 17.32 -11.57
CA VAL A 66 7.73 15.99 -12.02
C VAL A 66 7.71 15.00 -10.86
N LEU A 67 8.27 15.37 -9.70
CA LEU A 67 8.30 14.50 -8.52
C LEU A 67 6.89 14.20 -8.00
N TYR A 68 6.01 15.20 -7.94
CA TYR A 68 4.61 15.00 -7.55
C TYR A 68 3.91 14.01 -8.48
N LEU A 69 4.02 14.21 -9.80
CA LEU A 69 3.38 13.32 -10.77
C LEU A 69 3.97 11.88 -10.71
N ARG A 70 5.28 11.76 -10.44
CA ARG A 70 5.96 10.47 -10.36
C ARG A 70 5.62 9.69 -9.09
N TYR A 71 5.68 10.33 -7.92
CA TYR A 71 5.63 9.65 -6.63
C TYR A 71 4.28 9.77 -5.92
N MET A 72 3.51 10.85 -6.16
CA MET A 72 2.18 11.02 -5.55
C MET A 72 1.07 10.45 -6.44
N ASN A 73 1.20 10.62 -7.75
CA ASN A 73 0.19 10.20 -8.75
C ASN A 73 0.58 8.93 -9.53
N TYR A 74 1.76 8.38 -9.30
CA TYR A 74 2.24 7.14 -9.92
C TYR A 74 2.25 7.14 -11.46
N HIS A 75 2.43 8.30 -12.09
CA HIS A 75 2.49 8.39 -13.54
C HIS A 75 3.78 7.80 -14.11
N SER A 76 3.65 7.15 -15.27
CA SER A 76 4.80 6.75 -16.08
C SER A 76 5.53 7.97 -16.64
N TRP A 77 6.80 7.81 -17.02
CA TRP A 77 7.57 8.91 -17.61
C TRP A 77 6.92 9.49 -18.87
N ALA A 78 6.30 8.63 -19.69
CA ALA A 78 5.59 9.04 -20.90
C ALA A 78 4.33 9.85 -20.58
N GLU A 79 3.56 9.46 -19.56
CA GLU A 79 2.39 10.22 -19.10
C GLU A 79 2.79 11.59 -18.54
N ILE A 80 3.90 11.66 -17.79
CA ILE A 80 4.43 12.93 -17.26
C ILE A 80 4.86 13.84 -18.40
N ALA A 81 5.63 13.31 -19.36
CA ALA A 81 6.06 14.02 -20.55
C ALA A 81 4.86 14.58 -21.33
N SER A 82 3.83 13.76 -21.54
CA SER A 82 2.56 14.16 -22.18
C SER A 82 1.86 15.29 -21.40
N LYS A 83 1.68 15.13 -20.09
CA LYS A 83 1.01 16.13 -19.22
C LYS A 83 1.74 17.46 -19.17
N MET A 84 3.07 17.43 -19.14
CA MET A 84 3.90 18.64 -19.08
C MET A 84 4.22 19.22 -20.46
N LYS A 85 3.86 18.51 -21.55
CA LYS A 85 4.20 18.88 -22.94
C LYS A 85 5.71 19.06 -23.14
N LEU A 86 6.50 18.18 -22.52
CA LEU A 86 7.97 18.18 -22.57
C LEU A 86 8.48 16.83 -23.08
N GLY A 87 9.68 16.81 -23.67
CA GLY A 87 10.35 15.58 -24.06
C GLY A 87 10.86 14.77 -22.85
N LEU A 88 10.96 13.45 -22.99
CA LEU A 88 11.44 12.54 -21.93
C LEU A 88 12.79 12.96 -21.34
N ARG A 89 13.74 13.40 -22.18
CA ARG A 89 15.06 13.89 -21.71
C ARG A 89 14.93 15.04 -20.71
N GLN A 90 14.03 15.98 -20.99
CA GLN A 90 13.78 17.13 -20.13
C GLN A 90 13.12 16.70 -18.81
N ILE A 91 12.20 15.73 -18.86
CA ILE A 91 11.60 15.14 -17.65
C ILE A 91 12.66 14.48 -16.76
N TYR A 92 13.58 13.68 -17.33
CA TYR A 92 14.65 13.06 -16.55
C TYR A 92 15.61 14.10 -15.94
N ARG A 93 15.90 15.20 -16.65
CA ARG A 93 16.71 16.29 -16.11
C ARG A 93 16.03 16.94 -14.90
N LEU A 94 14.77 17.35 -15.07
CA LEU A 94 13.97 17.95 -13.99
C LEU A 94 13.79 17.01 -12.80
N HIS A 95 13.61 15.71 -13.06
CA HIS A 95 13.56 14.69 -12.01
C HIS A 95 14.87 14.66 -11.20
N GLY A 96 16.02 14.59 -11.89
CA GLY A 96 17.32 14.60 -11.23
C GLY A 96 17.60 15.89 -10.45
N GLU A 97 17.22 17.05 -10.98
CA GLU A 97 17.33 18.33 -10.27
C GLU A 97 16.45 18.38 -9.03
N GLY A 98 15.21 17.92 -9.13
CA GLY A 98 14.31 17.83 -7.98
C GLY A 98 14.86 16.92 -6.87
N LEU A 99 15.45 15.78 -7.23
CA LEU A 99 16.01 14.84 -6.25
C LEU A 99 17.25 15.40 -5.52
N LYS A 100 18.06 16.23 -6.18
CA LYS A 100 19.20 16.91 -5.53
C LYS A 100 18.76 17.87 -4.44
N ASN A 101 17.58 18.47 -4.56
CA ASN A 101 17.04 19.39 -3.56
C ASN A 101 16.45 18.67 -2.33
N ILE A 102 16.19 17.37 -2.42
CA ILE A 102 15.59 16.56 -1.34
C ILE A 102 16.65 15.70 -0.63
N SER A 103 17.70 15.31 -1.35
CA SER A 103 18.77 14.48 -0.80
C SER A 103 19.79 15.37 -0.06
N PRO A 104 20.16 15.07 1.19
CA PRO A 104 21.34 15.71 1.77
C PRO A 104 22.57 15.36 0.91
N MET A 105 23.37 16.37 0.58
CA MET A 105 24.67 16.20 -0.07
C MET A 105 25.64 15.44 0.83
#